data_AF-A0A351F3X3-F1
#
_entry.id   AF-A0A351F3X3-F1
#
_cell.length_a   1.000
_cell.length_b   1.000
_cell.length_c   1.000
_cell.angle_alpha   90.00
_cell.angle_beta   90.00
_cell.angle_gamma   90.00
#
_symmetry.space_group_name_H-M   'P 1'
#
loop_
_entity.id
_entity.type
_entity.pdbx_description
1 polymer ?
#
loop_
_entity_poly.entity_id
_entity_poly.type
_entity_poly.pdbx_seq_one_letter_code
_entity_poly.pdbx_strand_id
1 'polypeptide(L)'
;MDVAVPTSSAWVEAVMKDFNSFLISHAECERKAYAMAMSFVAKYPDRTEIIPELIDIGIEELEHFRDVYQLMAERNLLLPHKIAEFDYAAELVKLSRSTPDERFLDRLMIASVMETRGGERFRLVEEALEPGPLKTFYKELWTNEAKHGDVFVKMALNYFSEEQVAERLKYFNEIEGNIVVNSKISARLL
;
A
#
# COMPACT_ATOMS: atom_id res chain seq x y z
N MET A 1 -5.50 -11.11 -5.88
CA MET A 1 -4.57 -10.65 -4.83
C MET A 1 -3.77 -11.84 -4.35
N ASP A 2 -2.57 -12.02 -4.88
CA ASP A 2 -1.67 -13.10 -4.48
C ASP A 2 -0.61 -12.54 -3.53
N VAL A 3 -0.83 -12.70 -2.23
CA VAL A 3 0.17 -12.42 -1.18
C VAL A 3 0.95 -13.70 -0.85
N ALA A 4 2.25 -13.58 -0.56
CA ALA A 4 3.07 -14.76 -0.23
C ALA A 4 2.65 -15.42 1.10
N VAL A 5 2.23 -14.61 2.08
CA VAL A 5 1.74 -15.06 3.38
C VAL A 5 0.44 -14.34 3.70
N PRO A 6 -0.65 -15.04 4.08
CA PRO A 6 -1.89 -14.39 4.48
C PRO A 6 -1.72 -13.63 5.79
N THR A 7 -2.41 -12.49 5.92
CA THR A 7 -2.48 -11.75 7.18
C THR A 7 -3.12 -12.63 8.26
N SER A 8 -2.49 -12.68 9.43
CA SER A 8 -2.98 -13.47 10.58
C SER A 8 -4.30 -12.93 11.12
N SER A 9 -5.21 -13.81 11.57
CA SER A 9 -6.44 -13.40 12.26
C SER A 9 -6.17 -12.57 13.51
N ALA A 10 -5.03 -12.78 14.17
CA ALA A 10 -4.61 -12.00 15.33
C ALA A 10 -4.35 -10.51 15.00
N TRP A 11 -3.99 -10.19 13.74
CA TRP A 11 -3.91 -8.80 13.28
C TRP A 11 -5.30 -8.18 13.17
N VAL A 12 -6.29 -8.92 12.64
CA VAL A 12 -7.68 -8.46 12.55
C VAL A 12 -8.23 -8.18 13.95
N GLU A 13 -8.01 -9.09 14.90
CA GLU A 13 -8.40 -8.88 16.30
C GLU A 13 -7.75 -7.63 16.90
N ALA A 14 -6.46 -7.39 16.63
CA ALA A 14 -5.75 -6.20 17.09
C ALA A 14 -6.36 -4.91 16.50
N VAL A 15 -6.66 -4.90 15.20
CA VAL A 15 -7.29 -3.75 14.53
C VAL A 15 -8.69 -3.49 15.08
N MET A 16 -9.52 -4.52 15.25
CA MET A 16 -10.88 -4.35 15.77
C MET A 16 -10.87 -3.86 17.23
N LYS A 17 -9.85 -4.23 18.01
CA LYS A 17 -9.66 -3.74 19.39
C LYS A 17 -9.20 -2.28 19.46
N ASP A 18 -8.45 -1.81 18.48
CA ASP A 18 -7.92 -0.44 18.44
C ASP A 18 -8.04 0.19 17.04
N PHE A 19 -9.30 0.37 16.63
CA PHE A 19 -9.61 0.85 15.28
C PHE A 19 -9.14 2.29 15.03
N ASN A 20 -8.99 3.10 16.08
CA ASN A 20 -8.53 4.49 15.94
C ASN A 20 -7.05 4.54 15.53
N SER A 21 -6.20 3.70 16.11
CA SER A 21 -4.81 3.55 15.66
C SER A 21 -4.72 3.06 14.22
N PHE A 22 -5.63 2.16 13.83
CA PHE A 22 -5.71 1.69 12.45
C PHE A 22 -6.07 2.81 11.47
N LEU A 23 -7.08 3.63 11.77
CA LEU A 23 -7.45 4.79 10.94
C LEU A 23 -6.31 5.79 10.77
N ILE A 24 -5.56 6.06 11.84
CA ILE A 24 -4.37 6.93 11.76
C ILE A 24 -3.33 6.31 10.84
N SER A 25 -3.02 5.02 11.01
CA SER A 25 -2.07 4.32 10.16
C SER A 25 -2.53 4.24 8.70
N HIS A 26 -3.84 4.10 8.48
CA HIS A 26 -4.45 4.07 7.16
C HIS A 26 -4.27 5.42 6.46
N ALA A 27 -4.62 6.53 7.11
CA ALA A 27 -4.40 7.86 6.55
C ALA A 27 -2.91 8.15 6.25
N GLU A 28 -1.99 7.65 7.08
CA GLU A 28 -0.56 7.75 6.79
C GLU A 28 -0.15 6.96 5.54
N CYS A 29 -0.73 5.78 5.32
CA CYS A 29 -0.48 4.97 4.13
C CYS A 29 -0.96 5.68 2.86
N GLU A 30 -2.20 6.20 2.81
CA GLU A 30 -2.71 6.84 1.59
C GLU A 30 -1.88 8.09 1.23
N ARG A 31 -1.51 8.88 2.25
CA ARG A 31 -0.63 10.03 2.06
C ARG A 31 0.75 9.62 1.52
N LYS A 32 1.28 8.47 1.95
CA LYS A 32 2.54 7.92 1.45
C LYS A 32 2.38 7.35 0.04
N ALA A 33 1.26 6.72 -0.29
CA ALA A 33 0.96 6.21 -1.62
C ALA A 33 0.91 7.35 -2.66
N TYR A 34 0.17 8.43 -2.35
CA TYR A 34 0.21 9.67 -3.13
C TYR A 34 1.64 10.21 -3.33
N ALA A 35 2.41 10.34 -2.24
CA ALA A 35 3.77 10.87 -2.30
C ALA A 35 4.69 9.95 -3.13
N MET A 36 4.47 8.64 -3.07
CA MET A 36 5.19 7.62 -3.83
C MET A 36 4.90 7.75 -5.33
N ALA A 37 3.63 7.86 -5.73
CA ALA A 37 3.23 8.11 -7.11
C ALA A 37 3.88 9.39 -7.68
N MET A 38 3.77 10.51 -6.96
CA MET A 38 4.38 11.78 -7.38
C MET A 38 5.90 11.73 -7.44
N SER A 39 6.53 10.91 -6.59
CA SER A 39 7.97 10.71 -6.63
C SER A 39 8.43 9.93 -7.87
N PHE A 40 7.58 9.10 -8.50
CA PHE A 40 7.90 8.49 -9.78
C PHE A 40 7.89 9.54 -10.89
N VAL A 41 6.83 10.35 -10.96
CA VAL A 41 6.70 11.45 -11.93
C VAL A 41 7.91 12.39 -11.87
N ALA A 42 8.34 12.75 -10.65
CA ALA A 42 9.48 13.65 -10.46
C ALA A 42 10.84 13.02 -10.81
N LYS A 43 11.04 11.72 -10.54
CA LYS A 43 12.36 11.06 -10.68
C LYS A 43 12.58 10.40 -12.04
N TYR A 44 11.50 10.05 -12.74
CA TYR A 44 11.55 9.36 -14.02
C TYR A 44 10.70 10.10 -15.07
N PRO A 45 11.00 11.38 -15.35
CA PRO A 45 10.21 12.19 -16.29
C PRO A 45 10.27 11.67 -17.74
N ASP A 46 11.22 10.79 -18.04
CA ASP A 46 11.42 10.13 -19.32
C ASP A 46 10.62 8.82 -19.47
N ARG A 47 9.91 8.37 -18.43
CA ARG A 47 9.00 7.20 -18.48
C ARG A 47 7.58 7.64 -18.86
N THR A 48 7.44 8.23 -20.06
CA THR A 48 6.22 8.93 -20.48
C THR A 48 4.96 8.06 -20.58
N GLU A 49 5.10 6.76 -20.86
CA GLU A 49 3.97 5.83 -21.00
C GLU A 49 3.17 5.65 -19.70
N ILE A 50 3.82 5.85 -18.54
CA ILE A 50 3.20 5.59 -17.23
C ILE A 50 2.85 6.86 -16.46
N ILE A 51 3.31 8.04 -16.91
CA ILE A 51 3.09 9.31 -16.20
C ILE A 51 1.60 9.64 -16.03
N PRO A 52 0.74 9.53 -17.07
CA PRO A 52 -0.69 9.83 -16.91
C PRO A 52 -1.34 8.96 -15.83
N GLU A 53 -1.10 7.65 -15.86
CA GLU A 53 -1.67 6.70 -14.90
C GLU A 53 -1.10 6.89 -13.49
N LEU A 54 0.19 7.25 -13.34
CA LEU A 54 0.75 7.64 -12.04
C LEU A 54 0.11 8.91 -11.45
N ILE A 55 -0.29 9.87 -12.30
CA ILE A 55 -1.00 11.07 -11.85
C ILE A 55 -2.40 10.70 -11.38
N ASP A 56 -3.11 9.87 -12.14
CA ASP A 56 -4.46 9.41 -11.79
C ASP A 56 -4.46 8.63 -10.46
N ILE A 57 -3.52 7.70 -10.27
CA ILE A 57 -3.31 7.01 -8.98
C ILE A 57 -3.05 8.02 -7.87
N GLY A 58 -2.17 9.00 -8.08
CA GLY A 58 -1.90 10.01 -7.06
C GLY A 58 -3.15 10.81 -6.67
N ILE A 59 -4.03 11.12 -7.62
CA ILE A 59 -5.30 11.79 -7.34
C ILE A 59 -6.20 10.88 -6.52
N GLU A 60 -6.38 9.62 -6.92
CA GLU A 60 -7.19 8.62 -6.21
C GLU A 60 -6.71 8.42 -4.76
N GLU A 61 -5.41 8.26 -4.54
CA GLU A 61 -4.84 8.13 -3.19
C GLU A 61 -5.05 9.36 -2.32
N LEU A 62 -5.07 10.55 -2.93
CA LEU A 62 -5.37 11.79 -2.19
C LEU A 62 -6.87 11.88 -1.84
N GLU A 63 -7.75 11.32 -2.66
CA GLU A 63 -9.17 11.17 -2.35
C GLU A 63 -9.38 10.16 -1.23
N HIS A 64 -8.73 9.00 -1.28
CA HIS A 64 -8.73 8.03 -0.18
C HIS A 64 -8.24 8.67 1.14
N PHE A 65 -7.12 9.41 1.08
CA PHE A 65 -6.61 10.14 2.24
C PHE A 65 -7.63 11.13 2.81
N ARG A 66 -8.29 11.91 1.94
CA ARG A 66 -9.34 12.86 2.36
C ARG A 66 -10.48 12.15 3.07
N ASP A 67 -10.93 11.02 2.54
CA ASP A 67 -12.09 10.29 3.05
C ASP A 67 -11.77 9.64 4.41
N VAL A 68 -10.60 9.04 4.57
CA VAL A 68 -10.13 8.52 5.87
C VAL A 68 -9.92 9.65 6.87
N TYR A 69 -9.39 10.79 6.43
CA TYR A 69 -9.22 11.95 7.29
C TYR A 69 -10.57 12.48 7.82
N GLN A 70 -11.62 12.45 7.02
CA GLN A 70 -12.97 12.80 7.46
C GLN A 70 -13.47 11.84 8.56
N LEU A 71 -13.25 10.52 8.38
CA LEU A 71 -13.58 9.52 9.42
C LEU A 71 -12.77 9.74 10.71
N MET A 72 -11.50 10.14 10.58
CA MET A 72 -10.67 10.50 11.73
C MET A 72 -11.21 11.73 12.46
N ALA A 73 -11.60 12.78 11.73
CA ALA A 73 -12.13 14.02 12.29
C ALA A 73 -13.44 13.79 13.06
N GLU A 74 -14.35 12.96 12.53
CA GLU A 74 -15.59 12.54 13.22
C GLU A 74 -15.32 11.84 14.55
N ARG A 75 -14.15 11.21 14.68
CA ARG A 75 -13.68 10.52 15.89
C ARG A 75 -12.76 11.38 16.77
N ASN A 76 -12.60 12.67 16.46
CA ASN A 76 -11.67 13.58 17.12
C ASN A 76 -10.21 13.08 17.13
N LEU A 77 -9.80 12.37 16.07
CA LEU A 77 -8.43 11.90 15.89
C LEU A 77 -7.62 12.93 15.12
N LEU A 78 -6.32 12.99 15.41
CA LEU A 78 -5.37 13.88 14.76
C LEU A 78 -4.28 13.07 14.06
N LEU A 79 -3.73 13.64 12.99
CA LEU A 79 -2.51 13.11 12.39
C LEU A 79 -1.34 13.25 13.38
N PRO A 80 -0.52 12.22 13.56
CA PRO A 80 0.57 12.26 14.51
C PRO A 80 1.67 13.21 14.04
N HIS A 81 2.28 13.94 14.99
CA HIS A 81 3.46 14.76 14.70
C HIS A 81 4.73 13.94 14.48
N LYS A 82 4.79 12.72 15.02
CA LYS A 82 5.95 11.83 14.92
C LYS A 82 5.63 10.71 13.94
N ILE A 83 6.59 10.46 13.05
CA ILE A 83 6.60 9.27 12.20
C ILE A 83 6.76 8.05 13.12
N ALA A 84 6.01 6.99 12.85
CA ALA A 84 6.11 5.75 13.61
C ALA A 84 7.53 5.14 13.56
N GLU A 85 7.91 4.44 14.63
CA GLU A 85 9.27 3.87 14.79
C GLU A 85 9.62 2.80 13.75
N PHE A 86 8.61 2.10 13.23
CA PHE A 86 8.76 1.13 12.16
C PHE A 86 8.04 1.62 10.91
N ASP A 87 8.82 1.74 9.82
CA ASP A 87 8.33 2.10 8.49
C ASP A 87 8.52 0.91 7.54
N TYR A 88 7.45 0.13 7.40
CA TYR A 88 7.37 -1.05 6.56
C TYR A 88 7.84 -0.79 5.12
N ALA A 89 7.42 0.33 4.53
CA ALA A 89 7.81 0.70 3.16
C ALA A 89 9.31 0.99 3.06
N ALA A 90 9.87 1.63 4.09
CA ALA A 90 11.30 1.94 4.13
C ALA A 90 12.16 0.67 4.18
N GLU A 91 11.71 -0.37 4.90
CA GLU A 91 12.42 -1.66 4.92
C GLU A 91 12.49 -2.31 3.53
N LEU A 92 11.41 -2.27 2.76
CA LEU A 92 11.40 -2.76 1.38
C LEU A 92 12.29 -1.90 0.45
N VAL A 93 12.20 -0.57 0.56
CA VAL A 93 12.97 0.35 -0.28
C VAL A 93 14.49 0.21 -0.06
N LYS A 94 14.94 -0.13 1.16
CA LYS A 94 16.37 -0.40 1.43
C LYS A 94 16.94 -1.56 0.61
N LEU A 95 16.09 -2.48 0.16
CA LEU A 95 16.48 -3.66 -0.62
C LEU A 95 16.46 -3.41 -2.13
N SER A 96 16.12 -2.18 -2.55
CA SER A 96 16.18 -1.79 -3.95
C SER A 96 17.63 -1.77 -4.44
N ARG A 97 17.84 -2.26 -5.66
CA ARG A 97 19.12 -2.20 -6.38
C ARG A 97 19.56 -0.76 -6.63
N SER A 98 20.83 -0.62 -7.02
CA SER A 98 21.52 0.68 -7.03
C SER A 98 21.51 1.37 -8.39
N THR A 99 21.44 0.64 -9.51
CA THR A 99 21.41 1.27 -10.83
C THR A 99 20.04 1.93 -11.08
N PRO A 100 19.97 3.01 -11.88
CA PRO A 100 18.72 3.76 -12.05
C PRO A 100 17.52 2.92 -12.53
N ASP A 101 17.74 2.07 -13.54
CA ASP A 101 16.67 1.23 -14.11
C ASP A 101 16.28 0.08 -13.20
N GLU A 102 17.25 -0.58 -12.57
CA GLU A 102 16.94 -1.66 -11.62
C GLU A 102 16.20 -1.12 -10.39
N ARG A 103 16.61 0.05 -9.91
CA ARG A 103 15.92 0.74 -8.81
C ARG A 103 14.51 1.15 -9.22
N PHE A 104 14.31 1.59 -10.46
CA PHE A 104 13.00 1.93 -10.98
C PHE A 104 12.07 0.70 -10.97
N LEU A 105 12.52 -0.43 -11.54
CA LEU A 105 11.79 -1.69 -11.51
C LEU A 105 11.48 -2.11 -10.07
N ASP A 106 12.47 -2.11 -9.19
CA ASP A 106 12.30 -2.53 -7.79
C ASP A 106 11.25 -1.68 -7.06
N ARG A 107 11.25 -0.36 -7.29
CA ARG A 107 10.25 0.53 -6.68
C ARG A 107 8.84 0.27 -7.20
N LEU A 108 8.67 -0.04 -8.49
CA LEU A 108 7.36 -0.43 -9.03
C LEU A 108 6.87 -1.74 -8.41
N MET A 109 7.76 -2.71 -8.22
CA MET A 109 7.41 -3.98 -7.56
C MET A 109 7.04 -3.77 -6.09
N ILE A 110 7.78 -2.91 -5.38
CA ILE A 110 7.44 -2.56 -3.99
C ILE A 110 6.05 -1.91 -3.92
N ALA A 111 5.73 -0.99 -4.83
CA ALA A 111 4.41 -0.39 -4.91
C ALA A 111 3.33 -1.47 -5.13
N SER A 112 3.48 -2.32 -6.15
CA SER A 112 2.56 -3.44 -6.42
C SER A 112 2.30 -4.31 -5.18
N VAL A 113 3.36 -4.69 -4.47
CA VAL A 113 3.27 -5.53 -3.26
C VAL A 113 2.56 -4.81 -2.11
N MET A 114 2.84 -3.52 -1.92
CA MET A 114 2.20 -2.71 -0.88
C MET A 114 0.70 -2.56 -1.11
N GLU A 115 0.28 -2.22 -2.33
CA GLU A 115 -1.14 -2.10 -2.69
C GLU A 115 -1.86 -3.45 -2.53
N THR A 116 -1.20 -4.54 -2.95
CA THR A 116 -1.75 -5.89 -2.82
C THR A 116 -1.96 -6.28 -1.35
N ARG A 117 -1.02 -5.93 -0.46
CA ARG A 117 -1.18 -6.12 0.99
C ARG A 117 -2.26 -5.21 1.57
N GLY A 118 -2.31 -3.95 1.16
CA GLY A 118 -3.33 -2.99 1.55
C GLY A 118 -4.73 -3.50 1.24
N GLY A 119 -4.97 -3.89 -0.02
CA GLY A 119 -6.23 -4.50 -0.46
C GLY A 119 -6.61 -5.77 0.31
N GLU A 120 -5.64 -6.66 0.59
CA GLU A 120 -5.90 -7.86 1.39
C GLU A 120 -6.36 -7.51 2.81
N ARG A 121 -5.68 -6.56 3.47
CA ARG A 121 -5.99 -6.10 4.82
C ARG A 121 -7.30 -5.32 4.88
N PHE A 122 -7.61 -4.50 3.89
CA PHE A 122 -8.90 -3.82 3.79
C PHE A 122 -10.06 -4.79 3.60
N ARG A 123 -9.90 -5.84 2.80
CA ARG A 123 -10.90 -6.92 2.69
C ARG A 123 -11.13 -7.61 4.04
N LEU A 124 -10.08 -7.93 4.78
CA LEU A 124 -10.21 -8.56 6.10
C LEU A 124 -10.88 -7.62 7.12
N VAL A 125 -10.58 -6.33 7.08
CA VAL A 125 -11.25 -5.31 7.90
C VAL A 125 -12.73 -5.23 7.53
N GLU A 126 -13.06 -5.15 6.23
CA GLU A 126 -14.43 -5.15 5.75
C GLU A 126 -15.19 -6.38 6.25
N GLU A 127 -14.63 -7.58 6.11
CA GLU A 127 -15.26 -8.83 6.55
C GLU A 127 -15.57 -8.84 8.05
N ALA A 128 -14.69 -8.28 8.88
CA ALA A 128 -14.83 -8.21 10.33
C ALA A 128 -15.74 -7.08 10.83
N LEU A 129 -16.07 -6.09 9.99
CA LEU A 129 -16.98 -5.01 10.35
C LEU A 129 -18.45 -5.46 10.30
N GLU A 130 -19.24 -4.96 11.24
CA GLU A 130 -20.70 -5.09 11.21
C GLU A 130 -21.31 -4.31 10.02
N PRO A 131 -22.49 -4.72 9.52
CA PRO A 131 -23.17 -4.00 8.45
C PRO A 131 -23.35 -2.50 8.78
N GLY A 132 -22.91 -1.64 7.88
CA GLY A 132 -23.02 -0.20 8.05
C GLY A 132 -22.11 0.59 7.10
N PRO A 133 -22.12 1.93 7.19
CA PRO A 133 -21.37 2.80 6.28
C PRO A 133 -19.87 2.48 6.23
N LEU A 134 -19.26 2.12 7.36
CA LEU A 134 -17.84 1.80 7.43
C LEU A 134 -17.50 0.50 6.70
N LYS A 135 -18.38 -0.52 6.76
CA LYS A 135 -18.21 -1.76 5.99
C LYS A 135 -18.29 -1.49 4.49
N THR A 136 -19.24 -0.66 4.06
CA THR A 136 -19.37 -0.22 2.67
C THR A 136 -18.13 0.55 2.21
N PHE A 137 -17.62 1.47 3.02
CA PHE A 137 -16.39 2.21 2.73
C PHE A 137 -15.20 1.27 2.47
N TYR A 138 -14.92 0.33 3.39
CA TYR A 138 -13.81 -0.61 3.19
C TYR A 138 -14.06 -1.58 2.04
N LYS A 139 -15.32 -1.92 1.73
CA LYS A 139 -15.69 -2.74 0.58
C LYS A 139 -15.30 -2.09 -0.74
N GLU A 140 -15.65 -0.81 -0.88
CA GLU A 140 -15.33 0.00 -2.06
C GLU A 140 -13.82 0.17 -2.19
N LEU A 141 -13.16 0.53 -1.08
CA LEU A 141 -11.72 0.73 -1.03
C LEU A 141 -10.95 -0.53 -1.47
N TRP A 142 -11.19 -1.69 -0.85
CA TRP A 142 -10.42 -2.90 -1.22
C TRP A 142 -10.67 -3.33 -2.67
N THR A 143 -11.86 -3.06 -3.21
CA THR A 143 -12.19 -3.37 -4.60
C THR A 143 -11.42 -2.49 -5.58
N ASN A 144 -11.10 -1.25 -5.21
CA ASN A 144 -10.23 -0.37 -5.99
C ASN A 144 -8.77 -0.76 -5.86
N GLU A 145 -8.28 -0.99 -4.63
CA GLU A 145 -6.90 -1.43 -4.34
C GLU A 145 -6.53 -2.74 -5.06
N ALA A 146 -7.50 -3.64 -5.21
CA ALA A 146 -7.32 -4.87 -5.97
C ALA A 146 -6.82 -4.63 -7.41
N LYS A 147 -7.12 -3.45 -7.98
CA LYS A 147 -6.72 -3.05 -9.33
C LYS A 147 -5.30 -2.46 -9.33
N HIS A 148 -4.93 -1.70 -8.30
CA HIS A 148 -3.63 -1.01 -8.22
C HIS A 148 -2.44 -1.96 -8.19
N GLY A 149 -2.56 -3.09 -7.49
CA GLY A 149 -1.51 -4.12 -7.44
C GLY A 149 -1.06 -4.56 -8.84
N ASP A 150 -2.02 -4.78 -9.75
CA ASP A 150 -1.75 -5.19 -11.13
C ASP A 150 -1.25 -4.03 -12.01
N VAL A 151 -1.63 -2.79 -11.69
CA VAL A 151 -1.26 -1.60 -12.46
C VAL A 151 0.25 -1.37 -12.43
N PHE A 152 0.89 -1.43 -11.27
CA PHE A 152 2.34 -1.23 -11.18
C PHE A 152 3.14 -2.33 -11.91
N VAL A 153 2.61 -3.56 -11.99
CA VAL A 153 3.20 -4.62 -12.80
C VAL A 153 3.10 -4.29 -14.29
N LYS A 154 1.93 -3.83 -14.75
CA LYS A 154 1.74 -3.39 -16.15
C LYS A 154 2.64 -2.21 -16.51
N MET A 155 2.79 -1.24 -15.61
CA MET A 155 3.73 -0.13 -15.77
C MET A 155 5.16 -0.64 -15.99
N ALA A 156 5.61 -1.62 -15.20
CA ALA A 156 6.95 -2.20 -15.34
C ALA A 156 7.15 -2.92 -16.68
N LEU A 157 6.12 -3.61 -17.19
CA LEU A 157 6.17 -4.33 -18.46
C LEU A 157 6.33 -3.42 -19.69
N ASN A 158 6.12 -2.11 -19.57
CA ASN A 158 6.44 -1.15 -20.64
C ASN A 158 7.96 -0.97 -20.85
N TYR A 159 8.78 -1.31 -19.85
CA TYR A 159 10.22 -0.98 -19.82
C TYR A 159 11.14 -2.18 -19.59
N PHE A 160 10.61 -3.29 -19.08
CA PHE A 160 11.37 -4.48 -18.70
C PHE A 160 10.73 -5.75 -19.27
N SER A 161 11.52 -6.82 -19.39
CA SER A 161 10.97 -8.11 -19.84
C SER A 161 10.07 -8.73 -18.77
N GLU A 162 9.11 -9.56 -19.20
CA GLU A 162 8.25 -10.33 -18.29
C GLU A 162 9.04 -11.14 -17.27
N GLU A 163 10.18 -11.72 -17.69
CA GLU A 163 11.06 -12.49 -16.81
C GLU A 163 11.65 -11.62 -15.69
N GLN A 164 12.16 -10.42 -16.03
CA GLN A 164 12.70 -9.49 -15.04
C GLN A 164 11.63 -9.02 -14.05
N VAL A 165 10.42 -8.71 -14.56
CA VAL A 165 9.31 -8.26 -13.71
C VAL A 165 8.86 -9.38 -12.79
N ALA A 166 8.64 -10.59 -13.30
CA ALA A 166 8.20 -11.74 -12.52
C ALA A 166 9.21 -12.14 -11.44
N GLU A 167 10.51 -12.14 -11.77
CA GLU A 167 11.58 -12.44 -10.81
C GLU A 167 11.55 -11.44 -9.64
N ARG A 168 11.47 -10.14 -9.94
CA ARG A 168 11.51 -9.10 -8.91
C ARG A 168 10.22 -9.02 -8.11
N LEU A 169 9.06 -9.23 -8.74
CA LEU A 169 7.79 -9.31 -8.04
C LEU A 169 7.81 -10.46 -7.03
N LYS A 170 8.27 -11.64 -7.44
CA LYS A 170 8.42 -12.80 -6.55
C LYS A 170 9.36 -12.50 -5.39
N TYR A 171 10.52 -11.90 -5.67
CA TYR A 171 11.49 -11.52 -4.64
C TYR A 171 10.89 -10.61 -3.57
N PHE A 172 10.19 -9.54 -3.97
CA PHE A 172 9.59 -8.62 -3.00
C PHE A 172 8.39 -9.22 -2.27
N ASN A 173 7.58 -10.06 -2.93
CA ASN A 173 6.50 -10.80 -2.27
C ASN A 173 7.01 -11.72 -1.15
N GLU A 174 8.10 -12.47 -1.39
CA GLU A 174 8.68 -13.36 -0.38
C GLU A 174 9.26 -12.59 0.81
N ILE A 175 9.95 -11.49 0.55
CA ILE A 175 10.52 -10.62 1.59
C ILE A 175 9.43 -9.95 2.41
N GLU A 176 8.42 -9.43 1.73
CA GLU A 176 7.27 -8.82 2.37
C GLU A 176 6.57 -9.81 3.31
N GLY A 177 6.35 -11.04 2.85
CA GLY A 177 5.76 -12.09 3.67
C GLY A 177 6.59 -12.34 4.94
N ASN A 178 7.92 -12.36 4.81
CA ASN A 178 8.82 -12.48 5.97
C ASN A 178 8.72 -11.27 6.91
N ILE A 179 8.59 -10.05 6.39
CA ILE A 179 8.39 -8.85 7.22
C ILE A 179 7.07 -8.98 7.99
N VAL A 180 5.98 -9.37 7.33
CA VAL A 180 4.66 -9.53 7.97
C VAL A 180 4.70 -10.56 9.09
N VAL A 181 5.34 -11.71 8.87
CA VAL A 181 5.46 -12.78 9.87
C VAL A 181 6.28 -12.35 11.09
N ASN A 182 7.37 -11.61 10.87
CA ASN A 182 8.29 -11.23 11.94
C ASN A 182 7.94 -9.90 12.62
N SER A 183 7.02 -9.13 12.05
CA SER A 183 6.57 -7.85 12.62
C SER A 183 5.68 -8.08 13.83
N LYS A 184 5.81 -7.19 14.82
CA LYS A 184 4.91 -7.20 15.98
C LYS A 184 3.48 -6.88 15.53
N ILE A 185 2.54 -7.74 15.91
CA ILE A 185 1.11 -7.51 15.67
C ILE A 185 0.69 -6.19 16.36
N SER A 186 0.07 -5.32 15.57
CA SER A 186 -0.46 -4.03 16.01
C SER A 186 -1.61 -3.60 15.12
N ALA A 187 -2.42 -2.64 15.58
CA ALA A 187 -3.50 -2.04 14.80
C ALA A 187 -2.97 -1.02 13.77
N ARG A 188 -2.08 -1.48 12.88
CA ARG A 188 -1.48 -0.67 11.81
C ARG A 188 -1.71 -1.35 10.47
N LEU A 189 -1.95 -0.54 9.43
CA LEU A 189 -2.26 -1.05 8.10
C LEU A 189 -1.06 -1.70 7.42
N LEU A 190 0.15 -1.12 7.51
CA LEU A 190 1.41 -1.65 6.99
C LEU A 190 2.55 -1.43 7.99
#